data_AF-A0A6S6UMK0-F1
#
_entry.id   AF-A0A6S6UMK0-F1
#
_cell.length_a   1.000
_cell.length_b   1.000
_cell.length_c   1.000
_cell.angle_alpha   90.00
_cell.angle_beta   90.00
_cell.angle_gamma   90.00
#
_symmetry.space_group_name_H-M   'P 1'
#
loop_
_entity.id
_entity.type
_entity.pdbx_description
1 polymer ?
#
loop_
_entity_poly.entity_id
_entity_poly.type
_entity_poly.pdbx_seq_one_letter_code
_entity_poly.pdbx_strand_id
1 'polypeptide(L)'
;MTKKELLKTLIRDFQLRTLPPLKPRELTLPLHINKIITLTGVRRSGKSSILLNVIEQLRQTMPTEQIVYLNFERRAPRSIQR
;
A
#
# COMPACT_ATOMS: atom_id res chain seq x y z
N MET A 1 11.28 5.24 20.63
CA MET A 1 9.89 5.23 20.10
C MET A 1 9.21 3.91 20.45
N THR A 2 7.93 3.89 20.88
CA THR A 2 7.21 2.62 21.15
C THR A 2 6.72 1.98 19.84
N LYS A 3 6.43 0.67 19.84
CA LYS A 3 5.86 -0.03 18.66
C LYS A 3 4.56 0.61 18.15
N LYS A 4 3.74 1.12 19.07
CA LYS A 4 2.49 1.82 18.77
C LYS A 4 2.74 3.11 17.98
N GLU A 5 3.70 3.91 18.42
CA GLU A 5 4.04 5.16 17.73
C GLU A 5 4.66 4.89 16.35
N LEU A 6 5.50 3.85 16.21
CA LEU A 6 6.00 3.42 14.90
C LEU A 6 4.87 3.09 13.92
N LEU A 7 3.88 2.29 14.36
CA LEU A 7 2.75 1.91 13.50
C LEU A 7 1.93 3.13 13.07
N LYS A 8 1.65 4.06 13.99
CA LYS A 8 0.96 5.32 13.68
C LYS A 8 1.72 6.14 12.64
N THR A 9 3.04 6.27 12.79
CA THR A 9 3.89 6.99 11.83
C THR A 9 3.86 6.32 10.46
N LEU A 10 3.99 4.98 10.38
CA LEU A 10 3.91 4.26 9.11
C LEU A 10 2.58 4.48 8.38
N ILE A 11 1.46 4.46 9.11
CA ILE A 11 0.14 4.72 8.54
C ILE A 11 0.05 6.16 8.03
N ARG A 12 0.43 7.15 8.87
CA ARG A 12 0.39 8.57 8.52
C ARG A 12 1.28 8.88 7.31
N ASP A 13 2.50 8.38 7.30
CA ASP A 13 3.46 8.59 6.21
C ASP A 13 2.91 8.05 4.89
N PHE A 14 2.25 6.89 4.92
CA PHE A 14 1.60 6.35 3.73
C PHE A 14 0.42 7.20 3.26
N GLN A 15 -0.43 7.65 4.18
CA GLN A 15 -1.59 8.46 3.86
C GLN A 15 -1.18 9.80 3.22
N LEU A 16 -0.10 10.42 3.71
CA LEU A 16 0.41 11.70 3.19
C LEU A 16 1.23 11.56 1.90
N ARG A 17 1.70 10.36 1.54
CA ARG A 17 2.54 10.21 0.35
C ARG A 17 1.74 10.27 -0.94
N THR A 18 2.35 10.87 -1.96
CA THR A 18 1.98 10.68 -3.36
C THR A 18 2.50 9.34 -3.88
N LEU A 19 1.70 8.65 -4.68
CA LEU A 19 2.13 7.42 -5.34
C LEU A 19 3.06 7.78 -6.50
N PRO A 20 4.10 6.96 -6.77
CA PRO A 20 4.92 7.14 -7.96
C PRO A 20 4.07 6.94 -9.22
N PRO A 21 4.46 7.47 -10.39
CA PRO A 21 3.72 7.25 -11.62
C PRO A 21 3.56 5.75 -11.91
N LEU A 22 2.31 5.31 -12.02
CA LEU A 22 1.95 3.91 -12.25
C LEU A 22 1.59 3.70 -13.72
N LYS A 23 2.02 2.56 -14.28
CA LYS A 23 1.52 2.08 -15.56
C LYS A 23 0.26 1.25 -15.33
N PRO A 24 -0.82 1.45 -16.10
CA PRO A 24 -2.00 0.60 -16.08
C PRO A 24 -1.62 -0.87 -16.27
N ARG A 25 -2.39 -1.77 -15.65
CA ARG A 25 -2.22 -3.21 -15.74
C ARG A 25 -3.51 -3.82 -16.28
N GLU A 26 -3.38 -4.82 -17.14
CA GLU A 26 -4.52 -5.57 -17.68
C GLU A 26 -5.27 -6.35 -16.58
N LEU A 27 -4.52 -6.86 -15.59
CA LEU A 27 -5.11 -7.53 -14.44
C LEU A 27 -5.81 -6.54 -13.52
N THR A 28 -7.14 -6.63 -13.47
CA THR A 28 -8.00 -5.90 -12.53
C THR A 28 -8.37 -6.81 -11.37
N LEU A 29 -8.30 -6.30 -10.14
CA LEU A 29 -8.76 -7.02 -8.96
C LEU A 29 -10.20 -6.62 -8.63
N PRO A 30 -11.05 -7.56 -8.18
CA PRO A 30 -12.40 -7.23 -7.73
C PRO A 30 -12.34 -6.46 -6.40
N LEU A 31 -12.64 -5.16 -6.41
CA LEU A 31 -12.54 -4.30 -5.21
C LEU A 31 -13.77 -4.36 -4.29
N HIS A 32 -14.92 -4.81 -4.81
CA HIS A 32 -16.20 -4.82 -4.09
C HIS A 32 -16.59 -6.23 -3.61
N ILE A 33 -15.63 -6.97 -3.06
CA ILE A 33 -15.89 -8.28 -2.46
C ILE A 33 -15.52 -8.28 -0.99
N ASN A 34 -16.39 -8.84 -0.14
CA ASN A 34 -16.09 -9.03 1.28
C ASN A 34 -15.24 -10.29 1.50
N LYS A 35 -14.10 -10.37 0.79
CA LYS A 35 -13.18 -11.52 0.81
C LYS A 35 -11.73 -11.03 0.75
N ILE A 36 -10.83 -11.83 1.30
CA ILE A 36 -9.39 -11.61 1.19
C ILE A 36 -8.93 -12.00 -0.22
N ILE A 37 -8.18 -11.11 -0.87
CA ILE A 37 -7.52 -11.38 -2.16
C ILE A 37 -6.03 -11.58 -1.90
N THR A 38 -5.49 -12.69 -2.38
CA THR A 38 -4.06 -12.99 -2.27
C THR A 38 -3.41 -13.00 -3.65
N LEU A 39 -2.34 -12.21 -3.83
CA LEU A 39 -1.53 -12.21 -5.04
C LEU A 39 -0.21 -12.97 -4.79
N THR A 40 -0.04 -14.11 -5.44
CA THR A 40 1.18 -14.93 -5.36
C THR A 40 1.95 -14.94 -6.69
N GLY A 41 3.18 -15.46 -6.68
CA GLY A 41 4.00 -15.64 -7.89
C GLY A 41 5.46 -15.21 -7.71
N VAL A 42 6.26 -15.37 -8.75
CA VAL A 42 7.73 -15.19 -8.72
C VAL A 42 8.18 -13.77 -8.35
N ARG A 43 9.39 -13.63 -7.79
CA ARG A 43 9.98 -12.32 -7.47
C ARG A 43 10.04 -11.44 -8.74
N ARG A 44 9.78 -10.14 -8.59
CA ARG A 44 9.75 -9.14 -9.68
C ARG A 44 8.63 -9.31 -10.74
N SER A 45 7.61 -10.14 -10.49
CA SER A 45 6.43 -10.26 -11.37
C SER A 45 5.44 -9.09 -11.35
N GLY A 46 5.76 -7.98 -10.67
CA GLY A 46 4.91 -6.79 -10.66
C GLY A 46 3.74 -6.81 -9.66
N LYS A 47 3.64 -7.78 -8.75
CA LYS A 47 2.59 -7.84 -7.71
C LYS A 47 2.43 -6.53 -6.93
N SER A 48 3.54 -5.95 -6.45
CA SER A 48 3.49 -4.66 -5.74
C SER A 48 2.99 -3.53 -6.63
N SER A 49 3.30 -3.55 -7.92
CA SER A 49 2.78 -2.57 -8.88
C SER A 49 1.27 -2.72 -9.10
N ILE A 50 0.74 -3.96 -9.08
CA ILE A 50 -0.72 -4.21 -9.13
C ILE A 50 -1.38 -3.68 -7.85
N LEU A 51 -0.83 -3.97 -6.67
CA LEU A 51 -1.36 -3.45 -5.40
C LEU A 51 -1.36 -1.91 -5.35
N LEU A 52 -0.32 -1.25 -5.88
CA LEU A 52 -0.30 0.21 -5.96
C LEU A 52 -1.35 0.77 -6.92
N ASN A 53 -1.62 0.11 -8.06
CA ASN A 53 -2.71 0.50 -8.96
C ASN A 53 -4.07 0.37 -8.28
N VAL A 54 -4.27 -0.70 -7.51
CA VAL A 54 -5.48 -0.91 -6.71
C VAL A 54 -5.65 0.21 -5.68
N ILE A 55 -4.58 0.60 -4.98
CA ILE A 55 -4.63 1.72 -4.04
C ILE A 55 -5.01 3.02 -4.75
N GLU A 56 -4.44 3.30 -5.93
CA GLU A 56 -4.80 4.47 -6.74
C GLU A 56 -6.30 4.49 -7.08
N GLN A 57 -6.85 3.35 -7.51
CA GLN A 57 -8.29 3.20 -7.78
C GLN A 57 -9.14 3.39 -6.51
N LEU A 58 -8.72 2.82 -5.38
CA LEU A 58 -9.43 2.96 -4.12
C LEU A 58 -9.46 4.43 -3.67
N ARG A 59 -8.34 5.16 -3.78
CA ARG A 59 -8.25 6.60 -3.44
C ARG A 59 -9.23 7.49 -4.21
N GLN A 60 -9.68 7.05 -5.38
CA GLN A 60 -10.69 7.76 -6.17
C GLN A 60 -12.12 7.54 -5.67
N THR A 61 -12.34 6.47 -4.89
CA THR A 61 -13.69 6.04 -4.45
C THR A 61 -13.90 6.17 -2.94
N MET A 62 -12.83 6.28 -2.15
CA MET A 62 -12.90 6.40 -0.70
C MET A 62 -11.77 7.30 -0.14
N PRO A 63 -11.96 7.87 1.07
CA PRO A 63 -10.92 8.62 1.75
C PRO A 63 -9.67 7.78 1.99
N THR A 64 -8.49 8.39 1.85
CA THR A 64 -7.19 7.69 2.02
C THR A 64 -7.02 7.17 3.45
N GLU A 65 -7.71 7.77 4.42
CA GLU A 65 -7.73 7.38 5.83
C GLU A 65 -8.28 5.97 6.04
N GLN A 66 -9.12 5.48 5.13
CA GLN A 66 -9.68 4.13 5.15
C GLN A 66 -8.74 3.07 4.55
N ILE A 67 -7.60 3.49 3.98
CA ILE A 67 -6.65 2.60 3.31
C ILE A 67 -5.38 2.48 4.16
N VAL A 68 -5.08 1.26 4.59
CA VAL A 68 -3.84 0.93 5.31
C VAL A 68 -2.93 0.09 4.42
N TYR A 69 -1.71 0.59 4.18
CA TYR A 69 -0.68 -0.13 3.45
C TYR A 69 0.53 -0.40 4.35
N LEU A 70 0.87 -1.67 4.50
CA LEU A 70 2.03 -2.11 5.28
C LEU A 70 3.02 -2.83 4.35
N ASN A 71 4.25 -2.33 4.30
CA ASN A 71 5.33 -2.96 3.54
C ASN A 71 6.32 -3.62 4.51
N PHE A 72 6.40 -4.94 4.46
CA PHE A 72 7.29 -5.74 5.31
C PHE A 72 8.72 -5.90 4.74
N GLU A 73 8.95 -5.56 3.47
CA GLU A 73 10.28 -5.70 2.84
C GLU A 73 11.15 -4.45 3.06
N ARG A 74 10.53 -3.28 3.24
CA ARG A 74 11.26 -2.01 3.37
C ARG A 74 11.55 -1.72 4.83
N ARG A 75 12.83 -1.49 5.15
CA ARG A 75 13.22 -0.99 6.48
C ARG A 75 12.50 0.33 6.77
N ALA A 76 12.13 0.53 8.03
CA ALA A 76 11.53 1.78 8.49
C ALA A 76 12.38 2.98 8.02
N PRO A 77 11.77 4.08 7.56
CA PRO A 77 12.48 5.30 7.18
C PRO A 77 13.49 5.72 8.25
N ARG A 78 14.65 6.24 7.84
CA ARG A 78 15.71 6.72 8.75
C ARG A 78 15.22 7.84 9.69
N SER A 79 14.18 8.57 9.29
CA SER A 79 13.50 9.57 10.12
C SER A 79 12.86 8.98 11.39
N ILE A 80 12.61 7.67 11.42
CA ILE A 80 11.97 6.96 12.55
C ILE A 80 13.02 6.24 13.42
N GLN A 81 14.30 6.28 13.04
CA GLN A 81 15.40 5.59 13.75
C GLN A 81 16.16 6.49 14.75
N ARG A 82 15.70 7.73 14.98
CA ARG A 82 16.27 8.64 15.98
C ARG A 82 15.34 8.80 17.16
#